data_AF-A0AAU1PX80-F1
#
_entry.id   AF-A0AAU1PX80-F1
#
_cell.length_a   1.000
_cell.length_b   1.000
_cell.length_c   1.000
_cell.angle_alpha   90.00
_cell.angle_beta   90.00
_cell.angle_gamma   90.00
#
_symmetry.space_group_name_H-M   'P 1'
#
loop_
_entity.id
_entity.type
_entity.pdbx_description
1 polymer ?
#
loop_
_entity_poly.entity_id
_entity_poly.type
_entity_poly.pdbx_seq_one_letter_code
_entity_poly.pdbx_strand_id
1 'polypeptide(L)'
;MRLNASRTVKAALVTAVATSALVIPTAGSATAATPSAAGVAADSIDATCRSHSRNYVVRTYYRGPGKYTLRCGTATWGWKHIKARHGWDRTMDRKISAAIWSGKPNGRGGFSTYTNQCPSVEKFRTIIGTPAARNDLLTAYKVNTVAAAKC
;
A
#
# COMPACT_ATOMS: atom_id res chain seq x y z
N MET A 1 66.98 6.87 -11.21
CA MET A 1 67.41 6.54 -9.85
C MET A 1 66.20 6.59 -8.91
N ARG A 2 66.11 5.58 -8.02
CA ARG A 2 65.15 5.36 -6.91
C ARG A 2 63.79 4.72 -7.25
N LEU A 3 63.85 3.38 -7.22
CA LEU A 3 62.76 2.47 -6.87
C LEU A 3 62.32 2.67 -5.40
N ASN A 4 61.05 2.37 -5.10
CA ASN A 4 60.72 1.69 -3.84
C ASN A 4 59.57 0.70 -4.05
N ALA A 5 59.91 -0.57 -3.83
CA ALA A 5 59.04 -1.72 -3.88
C ALA A 5 58.48 -2.05 -2.48
N SER A 6 57.39 -2.81 -2.45
CA SER A 6 57.19 -4.03 -1.64
C SER A 6 55.81 -4.09 -0.98
N ARG A 7 55.00 -5.08 -1.36
CA ARG A 7 54.60 -6.18 -0.46
C ARG A 7 53.74 -7.21 -1.22
N THR A 8 54.46 -8.21 -1.70
CA THR A 8 54.22 -9.67 -1.60
C THR A 8 52.79 -10.13 -1.27
N VAL A 9 52.13 -10.76 -2.24
CA VAL A 9 51.05 -11.74 -2.01
C VAL A 9 51.63 -13.13 -2.22
N LYS A 10 51.72 -13.92 -1.15
CA LYS A 10 52.04 -15.35 -1.22
C LYS A 10 50.75 -16.15 -1.09
N ALA A 11 50.51 -17.01 -2.07
CA ALA A 11 49.40 -17.94 -2.16
C ALA A 11 49.49 -19.08 -1.14
N ALA A 12 48.35 -19.67 -0.80
CA ALA A 12 48.26 -21.10 -0.52
C ALA A 12 46.87 -21.61 -0.92
N LEU A 13 46.87 -22.44 -1.96
CA LEU A 13 45.78 -23.34 -2.34
C LEU A 13 45.66 -24.42 -1.26
N VAL A 14 44.44 -24.70 -0.78
CA VAL A 14 44.12 -26.02 -0.23
C VAL A 14 42.81 -26.48 -0.85
N THR A 15 42.95 -27.51 -1.68
CA THR A 15 41.91 -28.35 -2.25
C THR A 15 41.26 -29.17 -1.14
N ALA A 16 39.94 -29.09 -1.00
CA ALA A 16 39.15 -30.06 -0.26
C ALA A 16 38.02 -30.55 -1.17
N VAL A 17 38.16 -31.78 -1.66
CA VAL A 17 37.10 -32.55 -2.29
C VAL A 17 36.25 -33.13 -1.16
N ALA A 18 35.03 -32.62 -0.99
CA ALA A 18 34.03 -33.23 -0.14
C ALA A 18 32.90 -33.75 -1.02
N THR A 19 32.86 -35.07 -1.20
CA THR A 19 31.69 -35.80 -1.65
C THR A 19 30.61 -35.68 -0.58
N SER A 20 29.50 -35.03 -0.90
CA SER A 20 28.30 -35.04 -0.06
C SER A 20 27.07 -35.04 -0.96
N ALA A 21 26.22 -36.02 -0.69
CA ALA A 21 25.02 -36.39 -1.41
C ALA A 21 24.16 -35.21 -1.87
N LEU A 22 23.68 -35.28 -3.10
CA LEU A 22 22.53 -34.52 -3.59
C LEU A 22 21.31 -34.88 -2.74
N VAL A 23 21.03 -34.06 -1.72
CA VAL A 23 19.69 -33.96 -1.16
C VAL A 23 18.96 -32.96 -2.04
N ILE A 24 18.04 -33.44 -2.87
CA ILE A 24 17.11 -32.61 -3.61
C ILE A 24 16.19 -31.96 -2.57
N PRO A 25 16.24 -30.63 -2.34
CA PRO A 25 15.16 -30.00 -1.61
C PRO A 25 13.94 -30.08 -2.53
N THR A 26 12.91 -30.80 -2.08
CA THR A 26 11.56 -30.65 -2.61
C THR A 26 11.25 -29.15 -2.65
N ALA A 27 10.84 -28.66 -3.82
CA ALA A 27 10.41 -27.29 -4.02
C ALA A 27 9.18 -27.02 -3.13
N GLY A 28 9.42 -26.65 -1.88
CA GLY A 28 8.45 -26.01 -1.02
C GLY A 28 8.04 -24.74 -1.75
N SER A 29 6.81 -24.70 -2.22
CA SER A 29 6.21 -23.51 -2.81
C SER A 29 6.24 -22.41 -1.74
N ALA A 30 7.29 -21.59 -1.77
CA ALA A 30 7.36 -20.37 -0.99
C ALA A 30 6.28 -19.45 -1.60
N THR A 31 5.08 -19.51 -1.03
CA THR A 31 4.07 -18.48 -1.27
C THR A 31 4.71 -17.20 -0.75
N ALA A 32 5.19 -16.36 -1.67
CA ALA A 32 5.65 -15.03 -1.34
C ALA A 32 4.48 -14.32 -0.64
N ALA A 33 4.53 -14.27 0.69
CA ALA A 33 3.63 -13.47 1.48
C ALA A 33 3.83 -12.04 1.01
N THR A 34 2.90 -11.55 0.22
CA THR A 34 2.85 -10.14 -0.15
C THR A 34 2.91 -9.36 1.16
N PRO A 35 3.79 -8.38 1.32
CA PRO A 35 3.81 -7.57 2.53
C PRO A 35 2.46 -6.88 2.63
N SER A 36 1.59 -7.43 3.47
CA SER A 36 0.40 -6.73 3.93
C SER A 36 0.93 -5.49 4.62
N ALA A 37 0.67 -4.33 4.02
CA ALA A 37 1.03 -3.03 4.57
C ALA A 37 0.78 -3.05 6.08
N ALA A 38 1.85 -2.96 6.87
CA ALA A 38 1.76 -2.90 8.32
C ALA A 38 0.83 -1.73 8.67
N GLY A 39 -0.41 -2.06 9.00
CA GLY A 39 -1.47 -1.09 9.05
C GLY A 39 -1.46 -0.40 10.40
N VAL A 40 -1.08 0.89 10.42
CA VAL A 40 -1.26 1.77 11.59
C VAL A 40 -2.72 1.71 12.04
N ALA A 41 -2.98 1.17 13.23
CA ALA A 41 -4.33 1.01 13.77
C ALA A 41 -5.14 2.33 13.70
N ALA A 42 -6.46 2.22 13.59
CA ALA A 42 -7.34 3.38 13.44
C ALA A 42 -7.13 4.44 14.54
N ASP A 43 -6.92 3.98 15.78
CA ASP A 43 -6.71 4.84 16.94
C ASP A 43 -5.30 5.45 16.97
N SER A 44 -4.29 4.75 16.47
CA SER A 44 -2.93 5.29 16.40
C SER A 44 -2.77 6.34 15.30
N ILE A 45 -3.60 6.31 14.26
CA ILE A 45 -3.64 7.40 13.27
C ILE A 45 -4.15 8.71 13.90
N ASP A 46 -5.12 8.65 14.83
CA ASP A 46 -5.59 9.86 15.51
C ASP A 46 -4.48 10.51 16.33
N ALA A 47 -3.83 9.72 17.20
CA ALA A 47 -2.68 10.20 17.98
C ALA A 47 -1.59 10.79 17.07
N THR A 48 -1.29 10.11 15.96
CA THR A 48 -0.32 10.58 14.95
C THR A 48 -0.73 11.92 14.35
N CYS A 49 -2.00 12.07 13.94
CA CYS A 49 -2.50 13.28 13.29
C CYS A 49 -2.78 14.47 14.21
N ARG A 50 -2.67 14.26 15.53
CA ARG A 50 -2.64 15.34 16.54
C ARG A 50 -1.23 15.92 16.70
N SER A 51 -0.19 15.09 16.62
CA SER A 51 1.21 15.50 16.80
C SER A 51 1.93 15.86 15.50
N HIS A 52 1.35 15.55 14.35
CA HIS A 52 1.98 15.78 13.04
C HIS A 52 1.20 16.76 12.16
N SER A 53 1.91 17.32 11.17
CA SER A 53 1.33 18.26 10.21
C SER A 53 0.28 17.60 9.32
N ARG A 54 -0.58 18.42 8.70
CA ARG A 54 -1.59 17.96 7.70
C ARG A 54 -1.00 17.15 6.54
N ASN A 55 0.30 17.32 6.24
CA ASN A 55 0.96 16.63 5.16
C ASN A 55 1.61 15.31 5.59
N TYR A 56 1.53 14.92 6.86
CA TYR A 56 2.11 13.67 7.31
C TYR A 56 1.36 12.46 6.71
N VAL A 57 2.10 11.52 6.13
CA VAL A 57 1.55 10.30 5.52
C VAL A 57 1.28 9.28 6.62
N VAL A 58 0.03 8.88 6.76
CA VAL A 58 -0.39 7.91 7.79
C VAL A 58 -0.65 6.53 7.23
N ARG A 59 -0.99 6.43 5.95
CA ARG A 59 -1.12 5.14 5.25
C ARG A 59 -0.63 5.26 3.81
N THR A 60 -0.20 4.12 3.29
CA THR A 60 0.10 3.93 1.87
C THR A 60 -0.70 2.73 1.38
N TYR A 61 -1.34 2.88 0.22
CA TYR A 61 -2.05 1.85 -0.51
C TYR A 61 -1.39 1.63 -1.87
N TYR A 62 -1.57 0.44 -2.43
CA TYR A 62 -0.92 0.03 -3.66
C TYR A 62 -1.93 -0.49 -4.67
N ARG A 63 -1.64 -0.29 -5.96
CA ARG A 63 -2.33 -0.88 -7.10
C ARG A 63 -1.29 -1.23 -8.16
N GLY A 64 -0.88 -2.50 -8.21
CA GLY A 64 0.30 -2.90 -8.99
C GLY A 64 1.53 -2.06 -8.57
N PRO A 65 2.26 -1.44 -9.52
CA PRO A 65 3.38 -0.55 -9.20
C PRO A 65 2.94 0.84 -8.69
N GLY A 66 1.65 1.18 -8.79
CA GLY A 66 1.11 2.47 -8.38
C GLY A 66 1.02 2.60 -6.86
N LYS A 67 1.40 3.78 -6.34
CA LYS A 67 1.36 4.14 -4.92
C LYS A 67 0.36 5.27 -4.68
N TYR A 68 -0.52 5.08 -3.69
CA TYR A 68 -1.49 6.06 -3.23
C TYR A 68 -1.27 6.32 -1.74
N THR A 69 -1.30 7.57 -1.31
CA THR A 69 -1.05 7.86 0.12
C THR A 69 -2.27 8.49 0.78
N LEU A 70 -2.45 8.18 2.05
CA LEU A 70 -3.40 8.88 2.90
C LEU A 70 -2.59 9.69 3.90
N ARG A 71 -2.81 11.00 3.86
CA ARG A 71 -2.22 11.92 4.82
C ARG A 71 -3.22 12.29 5.89
N CYS A 72 -2.73 12.85 6.99
CA CYS A 72 -3.59 13.40 8.04
C CYS A 72 -4.63 14.37 7.49
N GLY A 73 -4.23 15.24 6.57
CA GLY A 73 -5.14 16.13 5.86
C GLY A 73 -5.79 17.18 6.75
N THR A 74 -6.98 17.60 6.35
CA THR A 74 -7.77 18.67 7.00
C THR A 74 -9.24 18.26 7.10
N ALA A 75 -10.13 19.17 7.48
CA ALA A 75 -11.56 18.91 7.50
C ALA A 75 -12.17 18.65 6.10
N THR A 76 -11.47 19.01 5.01
CA THR A 76 -11.97 18.90 3.63
C THR A 76 -11.30 17.80 2.80
N TRP A 77 -10.22 17.19 3.28
CA TRP A 77 -9.54 16.09 2.59
C TRP A 77 -8.67 15.25 3.54
N GLY A 78 -8.30 14.05 3.12
CA GLY A 78 -7.42 13.15 3.85
C GLY A 78 -8.10 12.46 5.03
N TRP A 79 -7.31 11.94 5.96
CA TRP A 79 -7.82 11.10 7.04
C TRP A 79 -8.77 11.84 7.98
N LYS A 80 -8.45 13.10 8.35
CA LYS A 80 -9.31 13.92 9.22
C LYS A 80 -10.71 14.10 8.63
N HIS A 81 -10.80 14.36 7.32
CA HIS A 81 -12.07 14.47 6.62
C HIS A 81 -12.86 13.16 6.61
N ILE A 82 -12.20 12.05 6.27
CA ILE A 82 -12.85 10.72 6.24
C ILE A 82 -13.37 10.36 7.64
N LYS A 83 -12.54 10.53 8.68
CA LYS A 83 -12.95 10.27 10.06
C LYS A 83 -14.17 11.10 10.47
N ALA A 84 -14.16 12.40 10.19
CA ALA A 84 -15.22 13.31 10.59
C ALA A 84 -16.55 13.09 9.85
N ARG A 85 -16.51 12.72 8.56
CA ARG A 85 -17.71 12.63 7.70
C ARG A 85 -18.24 11.22 7.51
N HIS A 86 -17.36 10.22 7.57
CA HIS A 86 -17.69 8.85 7.17
C HIS A 86 -17.33 7.82 8.23
N GLY A 87 -16.70 8.26 9.33
CA GLY A 87 -16.12 7.40 10.33
C GLY A 87 -14.79 6.81 9.84
N TRP A 88 -13.93 6.47 10.80
CA TRP A 88 -12.69 5.77 10.53
C TRP A 88 -12.57 4.55 11.44
N ASP A 89 -12.49 3.38 10.83
CA ASP A 89 -12.27 2.11 11.51
C ASP A 89 -11.42 1.18 10.63
N ARG A 90 -11.09 -0.01 11.13
CA ARG A 90 -10.34 -1.02 10.37
C ARG A 90 -11.09 -1.50 9.12
N THR A 91 -12.42 -1.46 9.12
CA THR A 91 -13.26 -1.86 8.00
C THR A 91 -13.20 -0.85 6.86
N MET A 92 -13.21 0.44 7.18
CA MET A 92 -13.04 1.56 6.26
C MET A 92 -11.67 1.47 5.58
N ASP A 93 -10.61 1.30 6.36
CA ASP A 93 -9.24 1.12 5.85
C ASP A 93 -9.14 -0.07 4.87
N ARG A 94 -9.72 -1.22 5.23
CA ARG A 94 -9.80 -2.40 4.34
C ARG A 94 -10.58 -2.11 3.06
N LYS A 95 -11.69 -1.38 3.13
CA LYS A 95 -12.49 -1.01 1.95
C LYS A 95 -11.75 -0.06 1.02
N ILE A 96 -10.99 0.89 1.57
CA ILE A 96 -10.10 1.77 0.80
C ILE A 96 -9.05 0.93 0.09
N SER A 97 -8.36 0.06 0.83
CA SER A 97 -7.35 -0.83 0.27
C SER A 97 -7.93 -1.70 -0.85
N ALA A 98 -9.09 -2.32 -0.65
CA ALA A 98 -9.75 -3.14 -1.67
C ALA A 98 -10.17 -2.33 -2.91
N ALA A 99 -10.74 -1.13 -2.71
CA ALA A 99 -11.12 -0.26 -3.82
C ALA A 99 -9.90 0.18 -4.65
N ILE A 100 -8.79 0.55 -4.01
CA ILE A 100 -7.57 0.94 -4.71
C ILE A 100 -6.94 -0.27 -5.43
N TRP A 101 -6.85 -1.42 -4.74
CA TRP A 101 -6.21 -2.64 -5.24
C TRP A 101 -6.94 -3.22 -6.46
N SER A 102 -8.24 -3.50 -6.35
CA SER A 102 -9.01 -4.23 -7.36
C SER A 102 -10.29 -3.54 -7.81
N GLY A 103 -10.62 -2.37 -7.27
CA GLY A 103 -11.78 -1.59 -7.68
C GLY A 103 -11.66 -1.05 -9.11
N LYS A 104 -12.81 -0.70 -9.70
CA LYS A 104 -12.90 -0.11 -11.04
C LYS A 104 -12.73 1.41 -10.95
N PRO A 105 -12.09 2.08 -11.92
CA PRO A 105 -12.10 3.53 -12.02
C PRO A 105 -13.53 4.07 -12.03
N ASN A 106 -13.80 5.15 -11.31
CA ASN A 106 -15.15 5.66 -11.07
C ASN A 106 -15.49 6.96 -11.81
N GLY A 107 -14.63 7.39 -12.75
CA GLY A 107 -14.81 8.64 -13.52
C GLY A 107 -14.64 9.94 -12.71
N ARG A 108 -14.47 9.85 -11.38
CA ARG A 108 -14.27 10.99 -10.47
C ARG A 108 -12.84 11.10 -9.96
N GLY A 109 -11.89 10.50 -10.67
CA GLY A 109 -10.48 10.48 -10.28
C GLY A 109 -10.16 9.51 -9.14
N GLY A 110 -10.95 8.45 -8.94
CA GLY A 110 -10.63 7.41 -7.97
C GLY A 110 -11.17 6.04 -8.35
N PHE A 111 -11.38 5.19 -7.35
CA PHE A 111 -11.78 3.80 -7.53
C PHE A 111 -13.02 3.45 -6.74
N SER A 112 -13.79 2.49 -7.24
CA SER A 112 -14.99 2.03 -6.59
C SER A 112 -15.12 0.51 -6.61
N THR A 113 -15.75 -0.03 -5.58
CA THR A 113 -16.20 -1.42 -5.55
C THR A 113 -17.70 -1.50 -5.76
N TYR A 114 -18.15 -2.59 -6.37
CA TYR A 114 -19.53 -2.79 -6.78
C TYR A 114 -20.06 -4.14 -6.29
N THR A 115 -21.38 -4.33 -6.31
CA THR A 115 -21.98 -5.65 -6.13
C THR A 115 -21.65 -6.56 -7.33
N ASN A 116 -21.58 -7.87 -7.07
CA ASN A 116 -21.50 -8.90 -8.11
C ASN A 116 -22.90 -9.31 -8.59
N GLN A 117 -23.86 -8.38 -8.59
CA GLN A 117 -25.26 -8.60 -8.97
C GLN A 117 -25.57 -7.82 -10.24
N CYS A 118 -26.62 -8.19 -10.96
CA CYS A 118 -27.13 -7.45 -12.11
C CYS A 118 -28.47 -6.78 -11.75
N PRO A 119 -28.57 -5.44 -11.82
CA PRO A 119 -27.52 -4.48 -12.15
C PRO A 119 -26.48 -4.33 -11.02
N SER A 120 -25.25 -3.98 -11.40
CA SER A 120 -24.14 -3.86 -10.45
C SER A 120 -24.24 -2.53 -9.70
N VAL A 121 -24.31 -2.55 -8.38
CA VAL A 121 -24.53 -1.36 -7.55
C VAL A 121 -23.23 -0.97 -6.85
N GLU A 122 -22.86 0.30 -6.93
CA GLU A 122 -21.67 0.81 -6.25
C GLU A 122 -21.82 0.74 -4.73
N LYS A 123 -20.84 0.12 -4.05
CA LYS A 123 -20.84 -0.06 -2.59
C LYS A 123 -19.93 0.91 -1.87
N PHE A 124 -18.80 1.24 -2.48
CA PHE A 124 -17.76 2.01 -1.85
C PHE A 124 -16.99 2.80 -2.89
N ARG A 125 -16.63 4.03 -2.54
CA ARG A 125 -15.93 4.96 -3.41
C ARG A 125 -14.72 5.55 -2.70
N THR A 126 -13.62 5.64 -3.43
CA THR A 126 -12.46 6.48 -3.13
C THR A 126 -12.36 7.61 -4.16
N ILE A 127 -11.84 8.75 -3.72
CA ILE A 127 -11.49 9.88 -4.59
C ILE A 127 -10.04 10.22 -4.31
N ILE A 128 -9.24 10.32 -5.37
CA ILE A 128 -7.81 10.62 -5.31
C ILE A 128 -7.58 12.03 -5.86
N GLY A 129 -6.51 12.68 -5.38
CA GLY A 129 -6.09 14.01 -5.79
C GLY A 129 -6.35 15.02 -4.70
N THR A 130 -5.33 15.33 -3.91
CA THR A 130 -5.37 16.37 -2.88
C THR A 130 -4.53 17.58 -3.30
N PRO A 131 -4.68 18.74 -2.64
CA PRO A 131 -3.74 19.85 -2.82
C PRO A 131 -2.29 19.49 -2.46
N ALA A 132 -2.06 18.44 -1.65
CA ALA A 132 -0.73 18.03 -1.24
C ALA A 132 -0.05 17.14 -2.30
N ALA A 133 -0.78 16.21 -2.93
CA ALA A 133 -0.30 15.45 -4.07
C ALA A 133 -1.43 14.81 -4.88
N ARG A 134 -1.13 14.55 -6.17
CA ARG A 134 -2.07 13.97 -7.14
C ARG A 134 -2.50 12.54 -6.82
N ASN A 135 -1.64 11.74 -6.16
CA ASN A 135 -1.94 10.34 -5.82
C ASN A 135 -2.43 10.18 -4.37
N ASP A 136 -2.82 11.26 -3.71
CA ASP A 136 -3.28 11.20 -2.33
C ASP A 136 -4.78 10.98 -2.25
N LEU A 137 -5.21 10.20 -1.27
CA LEU A 137 -6.62 9.96 -0.98
C LEU A 137 -7.26 11.25 -0.46
N LEU A 138 -8.16 11.84 -1.26
CA LEU A 138 -8.94 13.01 -0.89
C LEU A 138 -10.06 12.62 0.07
N THR A 139 -10.85 11.61 -0.28
CA THR A 139 -11.89 11.07 0.59
C THR A 139 -12.21 9.62 0.22
N ALA A 140 -12.94 8.94 1.10
CA ALA A 140 -13.51 7.63 0.86
C ALA A 140 -14.78 7.42 1.69
N TYR A 141 -15.78 6.78 1.09
CA TYR A 141 -17.07 6.61 1.74
C TYR A 141 -17.88 5.44 1.17
N LYS A 142 -18.80 4.93 2.00
CA LYS A 142 -19.83 3.97 1.57
C LYS A 142 -20.86 4.71 0.71
N VAL A 143 -21.18 4.16 -0.45
CA VAL A 143 -22.17 4.74 -1.35
C VAL A 143 -23.53 4.17 -0.96
N ASN A 144 -24.44 5.04 -0.51
CA ASN A 144 -25.79 4.67 -0.09
C ASN A 144 -26.85 4.89 -1.20
N THR A 145 -26.42 5.34 -2.38
CA THR A 145 -27.30 5.67 -3.52
C THR A 145 -27.14 4.63 -4.62
N VAL A 146 -28.26 4.23 -5.24
CA VAL A 146 -28.35 3.22 -6.31
C VAL A 146 -27.77 3.76 -7.63
N ALA A 147 -26.47 4.04 -7.67
CA ALA A 147 -25.77 4.16 -8.94
C ALA A 147 -25.60 2.74 -9.51
N ALA A 148 -26.56 2.34 -10.33
CA ALA A 148 -26.53 1.08 -11.06
C ALA A 148 -25.58 1.21 -12.26
N ALA A 149 -24.48 0.45 -12.26
CA ALA A 149 -23.73 0.15 -13.46
C ALA A 149 -24.48 -0.92 -14.28
N LYS A 150 -24.47 -0.75 -15.60
CA LYS A 150 -25.04 -1.72 -16.54
C LYS A 150 -24.27 -3.04 -16.48
N CYS A 151 -24.98 -4.13 -16.74
CA CYS A 151 -24.39 -5.36 -17.24
C CYS A 151 -24.13 -5.12 -18.75
#